data_AF-A0AAW7KGM3-F1
#
_entry.id   AF-A0AAW7KGM3-F1
#
_cell.length_a   1.000
_cell.length_b   1.000
_cell.length_c   1.000
_cell.angle_alpha   90.00
_cell.angle_beta   90.00
_cell.angle_gamma   90.00
#
_symmetry.space_group_name_H-M   'P 1'
#
loop_
_entity.id
_entity.type
_entity.pdbx_description
1 polymer ?
#
loop_
_entity_poly.entity_id
_entity_poly.type
_entity_poly.pdbx_seq_one_letter_code
_entity_poly.pdbx_strand_id
1 'polypeptide(L)'
;MKKELGKHCSQRNFFRGESSGLMFYKTEDIYFTLFNGLHGSSHGHASTGSFTLQLQGDDLISDSGCYSYVNKAEWLQPKECDSHNTMFIAENSHTLVLIHGATGNYQPHYFSE
;
A
#
# COMPACT_ATOMS: atom_id res chain seq x y z
N MET A 1 -24.05 25.69 16.21
CA MET A 1 -24.08 24.21 16.32
C MET A 1 -22.81 23.64 15.71
N LYS A 2 -21.88 23.14 16.52
CA LYS A 2 -20.74 22.35 16.03
C LYS A 2 -21.24 20.92 15.83
N LYS A 3 -21.22 20.41 14.60
CA LYS A 3 -21.46 18.99 14.32
C LYS A 3 -20.23 18.25 14.83
N GLU A 4 -20.36 17.57 15.96
CA GLU A 4 -19.35 16.60 16.37
C GLU A 4 -19.36 15.47 15.32
N LEU A 5 -18.28 15.37 14.57
CA LEU A 5 -18.00 14.23 13.69
C LEU A 5 -17.81 13.02 14.59
N GLY A 6 -18.90 12.27 14.72
CA GLY A 6 -19.05 11.27 15.75
C GLY A 6 -18.40 9.92 15.46
N LYS A 7 -18.55 9.10 16.51
CA LYS A 7 -18.64 7.64 16.53
C LYS A 7 -17.35 6.87 16.30
N HIS A 8 -16.70 6.60 17.44
CA HIS A 8 -16.21 5.29 17.87
C HIS A 8 -15.99 4.31 16.71
N CYS A 9 -14.80 4.36 16.09
CA CYS A 9 -14.37 3.30 15.20
C CYS A 9 -14.31 2.01 16.02
N SER A 10 -15.28 1.14 15.81
CA SER A 10 -15.28 -0.21 16.37
C SER A 10 -14.00 -0.90 15.91
N GLN A 11 -13.12 -1.27 16.84
CA GLN A 11 -11.91 -2.07 16.58
C GLN A 11 -12.20 -3.36 15.80
N ARG A 12 -13.46 -3.83 15.75
CA ARG A 12 -13.84 -5.03 14.98
C ARG A 12 -13.74 -4.87 13.47
N ASN A 13 -13.84 -3.65 12.96
CA ASN A 13 -13.85 -3.38 11.52
C ASN A 13 -12.47 -3.01 10.99
N PHE A 14 -11.46 -2.99 11.87
CA PHE A 14 -10.12 -2.53 11.57
C PHE A 14 -9.12 -3.60 11.96
N PHE A 15 -8.23 -3.94 11.02
CA PHE A 15 -7.12 -4.83 11.27
C PHE A 15 -5.81 -4.11 10.95
N ARG A 16 -4.80 -4.36 11.78
CA ARG A 16 -3.43 -3.89 11.57
C ARG A 16 -2.46 -5.02 11.86
N GLY A 17 -1.78 -5.49 10.83
CA GLY A 17 -0.67 -6.43 10.93
C GLY A 17 0.64 -5.67 11.04
N GLU A 18 1.13 -5.44 12.26
CA GLU A 18 2.38 -4.68 12.47
C GLU A 18 3.59 -5.33 11.79
N SER A 19 3.65 -6.66 11.76
CA SER A 19 4.76 -7.39 11.13
C SER A 19 4.66 -7.49 9.61
N SER A 20 3.44 -7.56 9.06
CA SER A 20 3.21 -7.64 7.61
C SER A 20 3.11 -6.28 6.94
N GLY A 21 2.84 -5.22 7.71
CA GLY A 21 2.51 -3.89 7.21
C GLY A 21 1.17 -3.79 6.49
N LEU A 22 0.32 -4.82 6.60
CA LEU A 22 -1.04 -4.80 6.04
C LEU A 22 -2.01 -4.15 7.03
N MET A 23 -2.79 -3.19 6.53
CA MET A 23 -3.95 -2.65 7.22
C MET A 23 -5.18 -2.84 6.35
N PHE A 24 -6.30 -3.19 6.97
CA PHE A 24 -7.59 -3.13 6.28
C PHE A 24 -8.68 -2.56 7.19
N TYR A 25 -9.63 -1.89 6.55
CA TYR A 25 -10.86 -1.43 7.14
C TYR A 25 -12.03 -2.01 6.36
N LYS A 26 -12.95 -2.68 7.06
CA LYS A 26 -14.08 -3.38 6.45
C LYS A 26 -15.41 -3.06 7.15
N THR A 27 -16.39 -2.65 6.37
CA THR A 27 -17.80 -2.56 6.73
C THR A 27 -18.65 -3.34 5.71
N GLU A 28 -19.98 -3.21 5.76
CA GLU A 28 -20.86 -3.75 4.72
C GLU A 28 -20.63 -3.05 3.36
N ASP A 29 -20.38 -1.75 3.38
CA ASP A 29 -20.25 -0.93 2.17
C ASP A 29 -18.79 -0.65 1.78
N ILE A 30 -17.82 -0.79 2.68
CA ILE A 30 -16.44 -0.34 2.44
C ILE A 30 -15.50 -1.51 2.69
N TYR A 31 -14.61 -1.74 1.73
CA TYR A 31 -13.42 -2.55 1.95
C TYR A 31 -12.20 -1.78 1.45
N PHE A 32 -11.42 -1.26 2.39
CA PHE A 32 -10.21 -0.50 2.15
C PHE A 32 -9.00 -1.30 2.62
N THR A 33 -7.95 -1.36 1.80
CA THR A 33 -6.67 -1.95 2.20
C THR A 33 -5.54 -0.95 2.00
N LEU A 34 -4.53 -1.02 2.86
CA LEU A 34 -3.27 -0.30 2.76
C LEU A 34 -2.12 -1.28 3.01
N PHE A 35 -1.14 -1.28 2.11
CA PHE A 35 0.09 -2.03 2.28
C PHE A 35 1.26 -1.08 2.56
N ASN A 36 1.88 -1.22 3.72
CA ASN A 36 3.08 -0.50 4.11
C ASN A 36 4.07 -1.46 4.80
N GLY A 37 4.27 -2.62 4.20
CA GLY A 37 5.17 -3.66 4.67
C GLY A 37 6.58 -3.54 4.11
N LEU A 38 7.49 -4.36 4.64
CA LEU A 38 8.83 -4.53 4.06
C LEU A 38 8.70 -5.15 2.66
N HIS A 39 9.61 -4.76 1.76
CA HIS A 39 9.67 -5.33 0.43
C HIS A 39 9.93 -6.85 0.54
N GLY A 40 8.99 -7.64 0.00
CA GLY A 40 9.15 -9.09 -0.10
C GLY A 40 10.23 -9.46 -1.11
N SER A 41 10.61 -10.73 -1.20
CA SER A 41 11.61 -11.21 -2.16
C SER A 41 11.08 -11.21 -3.61
N SER A 42 11.15 -12.32 -4.35
CA SER A 42 10.78 -12.39 -5.77
C SER A 42 9.33 -12.00 -6.10
N HIS A 43 8.44 -12.06 -5.10
CA HIS A 43 7.02 -11.70 -5.22
C HIS A 43 6.72 -10.28 -4.73
N GLY A 44 7.73 -9.56 -4.21
CA GLY A 44 7.61 -8.17 -3.84
C GLY A 44 7.34 -7.30 -5.06
N HIS A 45 6.49 -6.30 -4.86
CA HIS A 45 6.29 -5.18 -5.78
C HIS A 45 6.77 -3.91 -5.07
N ALA A 46 7.12 -2.88 -5.84
CA ALA A 46 7.46 -1.57 -5.30
C ALA A 46 6.17 -0.82 -4.94
N SER A 47 5.41 -1.36 -3.98
CA SER A 47 4.04 -0.97 -3.66
C SER A 47 3.89 -0.43 -2.23
N THR A 48 4.98 -0.02 -1.58
CA THR A 48 4.92 0.58 -0.24
C THR A 48 4.02 1.81 -0.26
N GLY A 49 3.04 1.85 0.64
CA GLY A 49 2.01 2.90 0.68
C GLY A 49 0.83 2.66 -0.26
N SER A 50 0.80 1.54 -1.00
CA SER A 50 -0.29 1.25 -1.93
C SER A 50 -1.60 0.98 -1.20
N PHE A 51 -2.71 1.38 -1.83
CA PHE A 51 -4.04 1.14 -1.30
C PHE A 51 -5.03 0.67 -2.35
N THR A 52 -6.08 0.01 -1.89
CA THR A 52 -7.26 -0.36 -2.68
C THR A 52 -8.53 0.06 -1.98
N LEU A 53 -9.59 0.31 -2.76
CA LEU A 53 -10.90 0.70 -2.25
C LEU A 53 -12.00 0.02 -3.05
N GLN A 54 -12.79 -0.78 -2.35
CA GLN A 54 -14.10 -1.24 -2.79
C GLN A 54 -15.19 -0.47 -2.02
N LEU A 55 -16.19 0.04 -2.75
CA LEU A 55 -17.35 0.74 -2.20
C LEU A 55 -18.62 0.09 -2.76
N GLN A 56 -19.52 -0.33 -1.88
CA GLN A 56 -20.82 -0.94 -2.22
C GLN A 56 -20.70 -2.16 -3.14
N GLY A 57 -19.59 -2.90 -3.02
CA GLY A 57 -19.30 -4.07 -3.84
C GLY A 57 -18.57 -3.77 -5.15
N ASP A 58 -18.40 -2.50 -5.53
CA ASP A 58 -17.67 -2.09 -6.72
C ASP A 58 -16.21 -1.74 -6.38
N ASP A 59 -15.27 -2.20 -7.21
CA ASP A 59 -13.86 -1.86 -7.06
C ASP A 59 -13.58 -0.49 -7.70
N LEU A 60 -13.43 0.56 -6.86
CA LEU A 60 -13.15 1.92 -7.33
C LEU A 60 -11.65 2.13 -7.57
N ILE A 61 -10.82 1.52 -6.73
CA ILE A 61 -9.37 1.65 -6.77
C ILE A 61 -8.78 0.26 -6.61
N SER A 62 -8.26 -0.27 -7.71
CA SER A 62 -7.68 -1.62 -7.81
C SER A 62 -6.17 -1.57 -8.01
N ASP A 63 -5.52 -2.66 -7.63
CA ASP A 63 -4.10 -2.87 -7.92
C ASP A 63 -3.89 -3.37 -9.35
N SER A 64 -2.73 -3.11 -9.95
CA SER A 64 -2.34 -3.64 -11.27
C SER A 64 -2.21 -5.17 -11.27
N GLY A 65 -1.91 -5.76 -10.11
CA GLY A 65 -1.69 -7.19 -9.95
C GLY A 65 -0.39 -7.67 -10.62
N CYS A 66 -0.29 -8.97 -10.85
CA CYS A 66 0.93 -9.59 -11.39
C CYS A 66 0.97 -9.59 -12.93
N TYR A 67 -0.19 -9.54 -13.59
CA TYR A 67 -0.42 -9.75 -15.03
C TYR A 67 0.02 -11.14 -15.57
N SER A 68 1.28 -11.54 -15.38
CA SER A 68 1.87 -12.78 -15.88
C SER A 68 2.76 -13.44 -14.82
N TYR A 69 3.01 -14.74 -14.93
CA TYR A 69 4.05 -15.44 -14.16
C TYR A 69 5.22 -15.89 -15.04
N VAL A 70 5.17 -15.55 -16.33
CA VAL A 70 6.20 -15.90 -17.30
C VAL A 70 7.22 -14.78 -17.32
N ASN A 71 8.49 -15.14 -17.12
CA ASN A 71 9.61 -14.20 -17.13
C ASN A 71 9.82 -13.62 -18.54
N LYS A 72 9.14 -12.49 -18.80
CA LYS A 72 9.18 -11.67 -20.02
C LYS A 72 9.14 -10.21 -19.61
N ALA A 73 9.53 -9.29 -20.50
CA ALA A 73 9.61 -7.86 -20.17
C ALA A 73 8.30 -7.28 -19.59
N GLU A 74 7.15 -7.75 -20.06
CA GLU A 74 5.80 -7.36 -19.60
C GLU A 74 5.52 -7.73 -18.13
N TRP A 75 6.34 -8.59 -17.52
CA TRP A 75 6.26 -8.97 -16.12
C TRP A 75 6.82 -7.91 -15.16
N LEU A 76 7.70 -7.04 -15.65
CA LEU A 76 8.35 -6.03 -14.81
C LEU A 76 7.47 -4.81 -14.59
N GLN A 77 6.71 -4.38 -15.59
CA GLN A 77 5.88 -3.16 -15.47
C GLN A 77 4.93 -3.17 -14.27
N PRO A 78 4.14 -4.25 -14.01
CA PRO A 78 3.21 -4.26 -12.88
C PRO A 78 3.89 -4.23 -11.50
N LYS A 79 5.22 -4.37 -11.43
CA LYS A 79 6.00 -4.33 -10.18
C LYS A 79 6.50 -2.93 -9.82
N GLU A 80 6.45 -1.99 -10.75
CA GLU A 80 6.94 -0.63 -10.58
C GLU A 80 5.96 0.23 -9.77
N CYS A 81 6.47 1.24 -9.07
CA CYS A 81 5.67 2.11 -8.20
C CYS A 81 4.53 2.83 -8.93
N ASP A 82 4.74 3.16 -10.20
CA ASP A 82 3.76 3.85 -11.05
C ASP A 82 2.57 2.97 -11.44
N SER A 83 2.66 1.67 -11.22
CA SER A 83 1.58 0.70 -11.40
C SER A 83 0.72 0.52 -10.16
N HIS A 84 1.06 1.18 -9.04
CA HIS A 84 0.35 1.08 -7.78
C HIS A 84 -0.25 2.42 -7.34
N ASN A 85 -1.32 2.36 -6.55
CA ASN A 85 -1.93 3.55 -5.95
C ASN A 85 -1.09 4.02 -4.76
N THR A 86 0.09 4.56 -5.04
CA THR A 86 1.04 5.04 -4.02
C THR A 86 1.65 6.38 -4.42
N MET A 87 2.36 6.99 -3.49
CA MET A 87 3.14 8.20 -3.71
C MET A 87 4.61 7.84 -3.85
N PHE A 88 5.25 8.33 -4.91
CA PHE A 88 6.67 8.15 -5.16
C PHE A 88 7.26 9.39 -5.84
N ILE A 89 8.58 9.52 -5.81
CA ILE A 89 9.31 10.56 -6.54
C ILE A 89 9.60 10.01 -7.93
N ALA A 90 9.14 10.66 -9.00
CA ALA A 90 9.27 10.14 -10.35
C ALA A 90 10.73 9.94 -10.77
N GLU A 91 11.63 10.82 -10.31
CA GLU A 91 13.07 10.75 -10.55
C GLU A 91 13.77 9.69 -9.68
N ASN A 92 13.11 9.18 -8.63
CA ASN A 92 13.65 8.18 -7.71
C ASN A 92 12.52 7.36 -7.07
N SER A 93 11.96 6.44 -7.86
CA SER A 93 10.73 5.70 -7.53
C SER A 93 10.86 4.81 -6.29
N HIS A 94 12.08 4.44 -5.88
CA HIS A 94 12.34 3.59 -4.70
C HIS A 94 12.25 4.33 -3.34
N THR A 95 11.55 5.45 -3.28
CA THR A 95 11.49 6.29 -2.07
C THR A 95 10.53 5.69 -1.03
N LEU A 96 11.08 5.31 0.12
CA LEU A 96 10.30 4.92 1.31
C LEU A 96 9.50 6.12 1.83
N VAL A 97 8.18 5.96 1.97
CA VAL A 97 7.32 6.93 2.65
C VAL A 97 7.53 6.82 4.17
N LEU A 98 8.40 7.67 4.72
CA LEU A 98 8.65 7.73 6.16
C LEU A 98 7.59 8.62 6.84
N ILE A 99 6.75 8.03 7.69
CA ILE A 99 5.88 8.80 8.59
C ILE A 99 6.75 9.37 9.72
N HIS A 100 6.88 10.70 9.77
CA HIS A 100 7.70 11.38 10.77
C HIS A 100 7.15 11.11 12.18
N GLY A 101 7.90 10.35 13.00
CA GLY A 101 7.51 9.98 14.37
C GLY A 101 8.22 8.75 14.94
N ALA A 102 8.80 7.88 14.11
CA ALA A 102 9.67 6.80 14.56
C ALA A 102 11.13 7.28 14.59
N THR A 103 11.61 7.71 15.75
CA THR A 103 13.02 8.02 16.00
C THR A 103 13.84 6.72 15.93
N GLY A 104 14.30 6.38 14.74
CA GLY A 104 15.24 5.29 14.52
C GLY A 104 16.00 5.58 13.23
N ASN A 105 17.33 5.66 13.32
CA ASN A 105 18.22 5.95 12.20
C ASN A 105 18.00 4.94 11.07
N TYR A 106 17.19 5.30 10.07
CA TYR A 106 17.04 4.52 8.86
C TYR A 106 18.02 5.07 7.81
N GLN A 107 19.00 4.25 7.44
CA GLN A 107 19.90 4.54 6.32
C GLN A 107 19.25 3.96 5.06
N PRO A 108 18.87 4.77 4.06
CA PRO A 108 18.33 4.25 2.81
C PRO A 108 19.45 3.49 2.08
N HIS A 109 19.23 2.19 1.86
CA HIS A 109 20.04 1.40 0.95
C HIS A 109 19.53 1.64 -0.48
N TYR A 110 20.26 2.46 -1.23
CA TYR A 110 20.07 2.55 -2.67
C TYR A 110 20.70 1.31 -3.31
N PHE A 111 19.90 0.50 -4.00
CA PHE A 111 20.43 -0.51 -4.90
C PHE A 111 20.89 0.23 -6.17
N SER A 112 22.20 0.22 -6.42
CA SER A 112 22.74 0.54 -7.75
C SER A 112 22.53 -0.66 -8.67
N GLU A 113 22.17 -0.40 -9.92
CA GLU A 113 22.14 -1.38 -11.02
C GLU A 113 23.44 -2.21 -11.13
#